data_AF-A0A058ZI84-F1
#
_entry.id   AF-A0A058ZI84-F1
#
_cell.length_a   1.000
_cell.length_b   1.000
_cell.length_c   1.000
_cell.angle_alpha   90.00
_cell.angle_beta   90.00
_cell.angle_gamma   90.00
#
_symmetry.space_group_name_H-M   'P 1'
#
loop_
_entity.id
_entity.type
_entity.pdbx_description
1 polymer ?
#
loop_
_entity_poly.entity_id
_entity_poly.type
_entity_poly.pdbx_seq_one_letter_code
_entity_poly.pdbx_strand_id
1 'polypeptide(L)'
;MTRFTLLSIGVVLGLGWMVLMLVYFSFLPGWRSLGFLMTVGQVERGLASWSPADIAYHLRGTWTIDLIFPTLYGVVLSFVVHRYWQGGRRALLLALVWLSVVADYTDNYFALQLLAGGEGIWPLIIANWIKFIAITWPMDVGLIKWFEEVRLRRKQAV
;
A
#
# COMPACT_ATOMS: atom_id res chain seq x y z
N MET A 1 -23.75 -5.50 14.50
CA MET A 1 -22.34 -5.06 14.31
C MET A 1 -22.30 -3.55 14.17
N THR A 2 -21.47 -2.83 14.93
CA THR A 2 -21.43 -1.35 14.85
C THR A 2 -20.60 -0.88 13.65
N ARG A 3 -20.80 0.37 13.19
CA ARG A 3 -19.95 0.99 12.15
C ARG A 3 -18.47 0.99 12.54
N PHE A 4 -18.16 1.13 13.82
CA PHE A 4 -16.79 1.07 14.33
C PHE A 4 -16.21 -0.35 14.31
N THR A 5 -17.03 -1.36 14.61
CA THR A 5 -16.62 -2.77 14.53
C THR A 5 -16.26 -3.14 13.09
N LEU A 6 -17.09 -2.75 12.11
CA LEU A 6 -16.81 -2.97 10.69
C LEU A 6 -15.50 -2.30 10.26
N LEU A 7 -15.31 -1.02 10.63
CA LEU A 7 -14.07 -0.32 10.35
C LEU A 7 -12.87 -1.03 10.96
N SER A 8 -12.97 -1.44 12.23
CA SER A 8 -11.85 -2.07 12.95
C SER A 8 -11.49 -3.42 12.33
N ILE A 9 -12.47 -4.21 11.89
CA ILE A 9 -12.21 -5.43 11.12
C ILE A 9 -11.45 -5.08 9.85
N GLY A 10 -11.89 -4.07 9.09
CA GLY A 10 -11.20 -3.61 7.89
C GLY A 10 -9.76 -3.18 8.14
N VAL A 11 -9.51 -2.38 9.18
CA VAL A 11 -8.16 -1.94 9.57
C VAL A 11 -7.28 -3.13 9.96
N VAL A 12 -7.79 -4.05 10.79
CA VAL A 12 -7.03 -5.23 11.23
C VAL A 12 -6.72 -6.16 10.05
N LEU A 13 -7.68 -6.41 9.16
CA LEU A 13 -7.45 -7.20 7.95
C LEU A 13 -6.45 -6.52 7.02
N GLY A 14 -6.52 -5.19 6.85
CA GLY A 14 -5.56 -4.43 6.06
C GLY A 14 -4.14 -4.50 6.62
N LEU A 15 -3.98 -4.36 7.94
CA LEU A 15 -2.68 -4.53 8.60
C LEU A 15 -2.16 -5.97 8.48
N GLY A 16 -3.03 -6.97 8.65
CA GLY A 16 -2.68 -8.37 8.44
C GLY A 16 -2.22 -8.65 7.01
N TRP A 17 -2.88 -8.05 6.02
CA TRP A 17 -2.47 -8.14 4.62
C TRP A 17 -1.11 -7.49 4.37
N MET A 18 -0.86 -6.30 4.96
CA MET A 18 0.46 -5.65 4.87
C MET A 18 1.57 -6.54 5.44
N VAL A 19 1.33 -7.20 6.57
CA VAL A 19 2.29 -8.18 7.13
C VAL A 19 2.48 -9.37 6.17
N LEU A 20 1.40 -9.91 5.61
CA LEU A 20 1.48 -10.99 4.62
C LEU A 20 2.32 -10.60 3.40
N MET A 21 2.16 -9.38 2.90
CA MET A 21 2.96 -8.83 1.79
C MET A 21 4.44 -8.71 2.15
N LEU A 22 4.76 -8.22 3.35
CA LEU A 22 6.14 -8.14 3.83
C LEU A 22 6.77 -9.53 3.94
N VAL A 23 6.03 -10.50 4.46
CA VAL A 23 6.49 -11.90 4.53
C VAL A 23 6.67 -12.48 3.12
N TYR A 24 5.72 -12.25 2.21
CA TYR A 24 5.80 -12.72 0.83
C TYR A 24 7.04 -12.15 0.14
N PHE A 25 7.26 -10.84 0.18
CA PHE A 25 8.41 -10.25 -0.49
C PHE A 25 9.74 -10.38 0.27
N SER A 26 9.74 -10.91 1.49
CA SER A 26 10.97 -11.23 2.23
C SER A 26 11.81 -12.33 1.59
N PHE A 27 11.19 -13.15 0.72
CA PHE A 27 11.91 -14.19 -0.03
C PHE A 27 12.67 -13.65 -1.24
N LEU A 28 12.44 -12.40 -1.66
CA LEU A 28 13.25 -11.76 -2.69
C LEU A 28 14.62 -11.36 -2.14
N PRO A 29 15.69 -11.44 -2.97
CA PRO A 29 17.00 -10.91 -2.61
C PRO A 29 16.91 -9.45 -2.12
N GLY A 30 17.42 -9.21 -0.92
CA GLY A 30 17.39 -7.88 -0.27
C GLY A 30 16.04 -7.48 0.34
N TRP A 31 15.05 -8.38 0.37
CA TRP A 31 13.73 -8.20 0.99
C TRP A 31 12.92 -7.03 0.41
N ARG A 32 13.06 -6.78 -0.90
CA ARG A 32 12.48 -5.59 -1.55
C ARG A 32 11.78 -5.99 -2.84
N SER A 33 10.49 -5.69 -2.93
CA SER A 33 9.78 -5.66 -4.22
C SER A 33 10.09 -4.35 -4.95
N LEU A 34 9.89 -4.30 -6.27
CA LEU A 34 10.10 -3.09 -7.08
C LEU A 34 9.30 -1.90 -6.56
N GLY A 35 8.09 -2.14 -6.03
CA GLY A 35 7.20 -1.12 -5.45
C GLY A 35 7.71 -0.47 -4.15
N PHE A 36 8.88 -0.86 -3.64
CA PHE A 36 9.56 -0.23 -2.51
C PHE A 36 10.94 0.34 -2.88
N LEU A 37 11.35 0.24 -4.14
CA LEU A 37 12.60 0.80 -4.63
C LEU A 37 12.35 2.23 -5.10
N MET A 38 12.99 3.17 -4.41
CA MET A 38 12.70 4.60 -4.55
C MET A 38 13.70 5.32 -5.45
N THR A 39 14.73 4.63 -5.96
CA THR A 39 15.75 5.23 -6.83
C THR A 39 16.12 4.29 -7.97
N VAL A 40 16.60 4.87 -9.08
CA VAL A 40 17.02 4.13 -10.28
C VAL A 40 18.07 3.08 -9.93
N GLY A 41 19.12 3.50 -9.22
CA GLY A 41 20.19 2.58 -8.82
C GLY A 41 19.73 1.48 -7.85
N GLN A 42 18.64 1.67 -7.09
CA GLN A 42 18.04 0.58 -6.31
C GLN A 42 17.36 -0.44 -7.22
N VAL A 43 16.58 0.02 -8.21
CA VAL A 43 15.91 -0.84 -9.20
C VAL A 43 16.92 -1.62 -10.02
N GLU A 44 17.93 -0.96 -10.57
CA GLU A 44 18.98 -1.60 -11.39
C GLU A 44 19.74 -2.67 -10.60
N ARG A 45 20.15 -2.37 -9.36
CA ARG A 45 20.82 -3.35 -8.50
C ARG A 45 19.90 -4.51 -8.12
N GLY A 46 18.62 -4.23 -7.88
CA GLY A 46 17.62 -5.26 -7.61
C GLY A 46 17.52 -6.23 -8.78
N LEU A 47 17.21 -5.72 -9.97
CA LEU A 47 17.09 -6.51 -11.20
C LEU A 47 18.37 -7.29 -11.53
N ALA A 48 19.55 -6.67 -11.37
CA ALA A 48 20.82 -7.34 -11.62
C ALA A 48 21.13 -8.47 -10.63
N SER A 49 20.54 -8.44 -9.42
CA SER A 49 20.74 -9.46 -8.39
C SER A 49 19.73 -10.61 -8.47
N TRP A 50 18.66 -10.47 -9.23
CA TRP A 50 17.55 -11.42 -9.25
C TRP A 50 17.78 -12.52 -10.27
N SER A 51 17.57 -13.76 -9.82
CA SER A 51 17.52 -14.91 -10.70
C SER A 51 16.19 -14.94 -11.49
N PRO A 52 16.10 -15.75 -12.55
CA PRO A 52 14.82 -15.97 -13.24
C PRO A 52 13.70 -16.47 -12.32
N ALA A 53 14.03 -17.22 -11.26
CA ALA A 53 13.07 -17.67 -10.27
C ALA A 53 12.54 -16.52 -9.40
N ASP A 54 13.40 -15.58 -9.02
CA ASP A 54 13.02 -14.38 -8.26
C ASP A 54 12.12 -13.47 -9.09
N ILE A 55 12.43 -13.29 -10.37
CA ILE A 55 11.59 -12.53 -11.31
C ILE A 55 10.20 -13.19 -11.44
N ALA A 56 10.15 -14.51 -11.63
CA ALA A 56 8.88 -15.25 -11.73
C ALA A 56 8.06 -15.18 -10.43
N TYR A 57 8.73 -15.24 -9.27
CA TYR A 57 8.12 -15.06 -7.97
C TYR A 57 7.54 -13.64 -7.83
N HIS A 58 8.31 -12.63 -8.20
CA HIS A 58 7.86 -11.25 -8.13
C HIS A 58 6.68 -10.98 -9.06
N LEU A 59 6.74 -11.46 -10.31
CA LEU A 59 5.64 -11.40 -11.27
C LEU A 59 4.36 -12.00 -10.68
N ARG A 60 4.44 -13.17 -10.04
CA ARG A 60 3.28 -13.81 -9.40
C ARG A 60 2.72 -12.91 -8.28
N GLY A 61 3.59 -12.41 -7.41
CA GLY A 61 3.18 -11.49 -6.33
C GLY A 61 2.43 -10.28 -6.88
N THR A 62 2.99 -9.64 -7.90
CA THR A 62 2.40 -8.43 -8.50
C THR A 62 1.09 -8.71 -9.22
N TRP A 63 0.98 -9.81 -9.97
CA TRP A 63 -0.27 -10.19 -10.67
C TRP A 63 -1.40 -10.62 -9.75
N THR A 64 -1.09 -11.11 -8.54
CA THR A 64 -2.10 -11.70 -7.66
C THR A 64 -2.36 -10.86 -6.43
N ILE A 65 -1.34 -10.62 -5.62
CA ILE A 65 -1.46 -10.01 -4.31
C ILE A 65 -1.47 -8.48 -4.45
N ASP A 66 -0.53 -7.92 -5.22
CA ASP A 66 -0.38 -6.47 -5.36
C ASP A 66 -1.45 -5.85 -6.26
N LEU A 67 -2.13 -6.64 -7.10
CA LEU A 67 -3.18 -6.12 -7.98
C LEU A 67 -4.47 -5.77 -7.20
N ILE A 68 -4.79 -6.56 -6.18
CA ILE A 68 -6.03 -6.42 -5.41
C ILE A 68 -5.83 -5.47 -4.22
N PHE A 69 -4.63 -5.49 -3.64
CA PHE A 69 -4.29 -4.73 -2.44
C PHE A 69 -4.60 -3.22 -2.53
N PRO A 70 -4.29 -2.50 -3.64
CA PRO A 70 -4.57 -1.08 -3.79
C PRO A 70 -6.03 -0.72 -3.57
N THR A 71 -6.92 -1.45 -4.21
CA THR A 71 -8.36 -1.22 -4.04
C THR A 71 -8.79 -1.54 -2.61
N LEU A 72 -8.28 -2.61 -2.00
CA LEU A 72 -8.65 -2.98 -0.62
C LEU A 72 -8.24 -1.91 0.39
N TYR A 73 -6.99 -1.44 0.38
CA TYR A 73 -6.60 -0.38 1.31
C TYR A 73 -7.29 0.94 0.98
N GLY A 74 -7.54 1.24 -0.31
CA GLY A 74 -8.26 2.45 -0.73
C GLY A 74 -9.66 2.51 -0.13
N VAL A 75 -10.38 1.38 -0.13
CA VAL A 75 -11.70 1.26 0.50
C VAL A 75 -11.63 1.40 2.02
N VAL A 76 -10.71 0.68 2.68
CA VAL A 76 -10.56 0.74 4.14
C VAL A 76 -10.21 2.16 4.59
N LEU A 77 -9.24 2.80 3.95
CA LEU A 77 -8.84 4.17 4.26
C LEU A 77 -9.94 5.17 3.93
N SER A 78 -10.75 4.95 2.89
CA SER A 78 -11.94 5.77 2.65
C SER A 78 -12.91 5.70 3.82
N PHE A 79 -13.16 4.52 4.40
CA PHE A 79 -13.98 4.40 5.61
C PHE A 79 -13.36 5.08 6.83
N VAL A 80 -12.04 4.97 7.02
CA VAL A 80 -11.30 5.71 8.06
C VAL A 80 -11.50 7.22 7.88
N VAL A 81 -11.31 7.71 6.66
CA VAL A 81 -11.42 9.14 6.33
C VAL A 81 -12.84 9.65 6.54
N HIS A 82 -13.85 8.91 6.10
CA HIS A 82 -15.26 9.23 6.30
C HIS A 82 -15.68 9.26 7.77
N ARG A 83 -15.04 8.43 8.60
CA ARG A 83 -15.35 8.36 10.03
C ARG A 83 -14.83 9.56 10.80
N TYR A 84 -13.58 9.96 10.54
CA TYR A 84 -12.86 10.90 11.41
C TYR A 84 -12.77 12.32 10.86
N TRP A 85 -13.08 12.55 9.58
CA TRP A 85 -13.01 13.88 8.97
C TRP A 85 -14.29 14.28 8.25
N GLN A 86 -14.49 15.59 8.10
CA GLN A 86 -15.62 16.21 7.41
C GLN A 86 -15.14 17.37 6.53
N GLY A 87 -16.02 17.88 5.66
CA GLY A 87 -15.76 19.05 4.82
C GLY A 87 -14.56 18.91 3.88
N GLY A 88 -13.85 20.02 3.66
CA GLY A 88 -12.70 20.08 2.74
C GLY A 88 -11.55 19.13 3.11
N ARG A 89 -11.32 18.90 4.42
CA ARG A 89 -10.29 17.95 4.89
C ARG A 89 -10.62 16.52 4.45
N ARG A 90 -11.89 16.13 4.53
CA ARG A 90 -12.34 14.81 4.06
C ARG A 90 -12.10 14.66 2.55
N ALA A 91 -12.48 15.67 1.77
CA ALA A 91 -12.28 15.66 0.32
C ALA A 91 -10.79 15.55 -0.05
N LEU A 92 -9.93 16.32 0.60
CA LEU A 92 -8.47 16.26 0.40
C LEU A 92 -7.90 14.87 0.73
N LEU A 93 -8.24 14.32 1.90
CA LEU A 93 -7.74 13.01 2.31
C LEU A 93 -8.23 11.89 1.39
N LEU A 94 -9.49 11.94 0.94
CA LEU A 94 -10.00 10.99 -0.05
C LEU A 94 -9.28 11.12 -1.39
N ALA A 95 -9.04 12.35 -1.85
CA ALA A 95 -8.28 12.59 -3.08
C ALA A 95 -6.86 12.03 -2.98
N LEU A 96 -6.19 12.20 -1.84
CA LEU A 96 -4.86 11.63 -1.57
C LEU A 96 -4.90 10.10 -1.53
N VAL A 97 -5.89 9.49 -0.86
CA VAL A 97 -6.06 8.03 -0.84
C VAL A 97 -6.19 7.47 -2.26
N TRP A 98 -7.09 8.03 -3.07
CA TRP A 98 -7.32 7.51 -4.42
C TRP A 98 -6.21 7.87 -5.40
N LEU A 99 -5.52 9.00 -5.21
CA LEU A 99 -4.28 9.30 -5.94
C LEU A 99 -3.22 8.23 -5.66
N SER A 100 -3.08 7.80 -4.40
CA SER A 100 -2.17 6.72 -4.06
C SER A 100 -2.56 5.40 -4.72
N VAL A 101 -3.85 5.04 -4.72
CA VAL A 101 -4.35 3.82 -5.39
C VAL A 101 -4.02 3.83 -6.89
N VAL A 102 -4.24 4.96 -7.57
CA VAL A 102 -3.91 5.11 -9.00
C VAL A 102 -2.39 5.00 -9.22
N ALA A 103 -1.61 5.64 -8.36
CA ALA A 103 -0.15 5.56 -8.42
C ALA A 103 0.35 4.13 -8.19
N ASP A 104 -0.28 3.36 -7.31
CA ASP A 104 0.04 1.95 -7.04
C ASP A 104 -0.27 1.05 -8.25
N TYR A 105 -1.42 1.26 -8.90
CA TYR A 105 -1.71 0.55 -10.16
C TYR A 105 -0.72 0.90 -11.27
N THR A 106 -0.28 2.17 -11.31
CA THR A 106 0.72 2.63 -12.26
C THR A 106 2.09 2.01 -11.99
N ASP A 107 2.51 1.98 -10.72
CA ASP A 107 3.71 1.29 -10.26
C ASP A 107 3.67 -0.19 -10.62
N ASN A 108 2.60 -0.91 -10.28
CA ASN A 108 2.42 -2.31 -10.64
C ASN A 108 2.52 -2.55 -12.16
N TYR A 109 1.92 -1.68 -12.98
CA TYR A 109 2.01 -1.78 -14.43
C TYR A 109 3.45 -1.70 -14.93
N PHE A 110 4.21 -0.69 -14.48
CA PHE A 110 5.61 -0.54 -14.88
C PHE A 110 6.52 -1.60 -14.26
N ALA A 111 6.21 -2.09 -13.06
CA ALA A 111 6.91 -3.21 -12.44
C ALA A 111 6.80 -4.46 -13.32
N LEU A 112 5.60 -4.77 -13.80
CA LEU A 112 5.37 -5.89 -14.72
C LEU A 112 6.10 -5.72 -16.05
N GLN A 113 6.15 -4.51 -16.61
CA GLN A 113 6.93 -4.25 -17.83
C GLN A 113 8.43 -4.49 -17.61
N LEU A 114 8.99 -3.96 -16.53
CA LEU A 114 10.41 -4.12 -16.21
C LEU A 114 10.78 -5.57 -15.95
N LEU A 115 9.93 -6.31 -15.22
CA LEU A 115 10.13 -7.74 -14.96
C LEU A 115 10.04 -8.59 -16.24
N ALA A 116 9.32 -8.11 -17.26
CA ALA A 116 9.27 -8.73 -18.58
C ALA A 116 10.45 -8.34 -19.50
N GLY A 117 11.42 -7.57 -19.00
CA GLY A 117 12.58 -7.09 -19.77
C GLY A 117 12.30 -5.82 -20.59
N GLY A 118 11.19 -5.13 -20.32
CA GLY A 118 10.84 -3.85 -20.93
C GLY A 118 11.51 -2.65 -20.27
N GLU A 119 11.09 -1.45 -20.69
CA GLU A 119 11.53 -0.18 -20.11
C GLU A 119 10.53 0.33 -19.06
N GLY A 120 10.81 1.48 -18.43
CA GLY A 120 9.86 2.13 -17.51
C GLY A 120 10.34 2.38 -16.08
N ILE A 121 11.66 2.36 -15.82
CA ILE A 121 12.22 2.60 -14.49
C ILE A 121 11.80 3.98 -13.93
N TRP A 122 11.83 5.02 -14.76
CA TRP A 122 11.45 6.37 -14.32
C TRP A 122 9.97 6.50 -13.95
N PRO A 123 9.02 6.09 -14.82
CA PRO A 123 7.61 6.05 -14.46
C PRO A 123 7.32 5.24 -13.20
N LEU A 124 7.96 4.07 -13.01
CA LEU A 124 7.87 3.26 -11.79
C LEU A 124 8.24 4.07 -10.54
N ILE A 125 9.41 4.72 -10.56
CA ILE A 125 9.92 5.49 -9.42
C ILE A 125 9.01 6.66 -9.09
N ILE A 126 8.55 7.39 -10.10
CA ILE A 126 7.64 8.52 -9.93
C ILE A 126 6.33 8.03 -9.31
N ALA A 127 5.78 6.93 -9.81
CA ALA A 127 4.58 6.31 -9.25
C ALA A 127 4.78 5.91 -7.78
N ASN A 128 5.92 5.31 -7.44
CA ASN A 128 6.27 5.00 -6.05
C ASN A 128 6.33 6.23 -5.16
N TRP A 129 6.99 7.30 -5.60
CA TRP A 129 7.05 8.55 -4.83
C TRP A 129 5.66 9.13 -4.59
N ILE A 130 4.83 9.22 -5.63
CA ILE A 130 3.46 9.73 -5.53
C ILE A 130 2.65 8.85 -4.56
N LYS A 131 2.71 7.53 -4.73
CA LYS A 131 2.00 6.55 -3.88
C LYS A 131 2.31 6.77 -2.41
N PHE A 132 3.59 6.77 -2.04
CA PHE A 132 4.01 6.90 -0.65
C PHE A 132 3.69 8.28 -0.08
N ILE A 133 3.98 9.36 -0.80
CA ILE A 133 3.67 10.72 -0.34
C ILE A 133 2.16 10.89 -0.11
N ALA A 134 1.34 10.39 -1.05
CA ALA A 134 -0.10 10.55 -0.98
C ALA A 134 -0.74 9.69 0.13
N ILE A 135 -0.24 8.47 0.39
CA ILE A 135 -0.86 7.56 1.37
C ILE A 135 -0.42 7.79 2.81
N THR A 136 0.81 8.26 3.01
CA THR A 136 1.42 8.34 4.35
C THR A 136 0.53 9.13 5.30
N TRP A 137 0.05 10.31 4.87
CA TRP A 137 -0.78 11.15 5.73
C TRP A 137 -2.15 10.51 6.06
N PRO A 138 -3.00 10.12 5.09
CA PRO A 138 -4.27 9.47 5.40
C PRO A 138 -4.13 8.22 6.27
N MET A 139 -3.08 7.42 6.04
CA MET A 139 -2.82 6.19 6.78
C MET A 139 -2.39 6.48 8.22
N ASP A 140 -1.34 7.27 8.43
CA ASP A 140 -0.77 7.50 9.76
C ASP A 140 -1.75 8.19 10.69
N VAL A 141 -2.36 9.30 10.23
CA VAL A 141 -3.33 10.02 11.05
C VAL A 141 -4.61 9.20 11.22
N GLY A 142 -4.99 8.40 10.21
CA GLY A 142 -6.09 7.45 10.28
C GLY A 142 -5.91 6.40 11.38
N LEU A 143 -4.73 5.77 11.43
CA LEU A 143 -4.37 4.78 12.44
C LEU A 143 -4.32 5.38 13.85
N ILE A 144 -3.77 6.59 14.00
CA ILE A 144 -3.76 7.30 15.28
C ILE A 144 -5.20 7.52 15.78
N LYS A 145 -6.09 8.04 14.93
CA LYS A 145 -7.49 8.28 15.29
C LYS A 145 -8.24 7.00 15.63
N TRP A 146 -7.99 5.94 14.88
CA TRP A 146 -8.54 4.63 15.18
C TRP A 146 -8.06 4.11 16.55
N PHE A 147 -6.76 4.19 16.84
CA PHE A 147 -6.19 3.73 18.09
C PHE A 147 -6.70 4.54 19.30
N GLU A 148 -6.83 5.86 19.16
CA GLU A 148 -7.46 6.73 20.18
C GLU A 148 -8.87 6.25 20.51
N GLU A 149 -9.67 5.93 19.49
CA GLU A 149 -11.04 5.46 19.70
C GLU A 149 -11.09 4.05 20.34
N VAL A 150 -10.22 3.12 19.92
CA VAL A 150 -10.08 1.80 20.56
C VAL A 150 -9.80 1.97 22.06
N ARG A 151 -8.86 2.86 22.42
CA ARG A 151 -8.48 3.13 23.81
C ARG A 151 -9.64 3.71 24.61
N LEU A 152 -10.39 4.65 24.04
CA LEU A 152 -11.55 5.26 24.71
C LEU A 152 -12.65 4.25 24.98
N ARG A 153 -12.98 3.41 24.00
CA ARG A 153 -14.01 2.35 24.15
C ARG A 153 -13.61 1.30 25.17
N ARG A 154 -12.33 0.91 25.23
CA ARG A 154 -11.84 -0.02 26.24
C ARG A 154 -12.03 0.52 27.66
N LYS A 155 -11.78 1.82 27.87
CA LYS A 155 -11.99 2.47 29.19
C LYS A 155 -13.46 2.53 29.60
N GLN A 156 -14.40 2.54 28.66
CA GLN A 156 -15.83 2.59 28.93
C GLN A 156 -16.43 1.20 29.21
N ALA A 157 -15.70 0.13 28.90
CA ALA A 157 -16.13 -1.26 29.09
C ALA A 157 -15.64 -1.88 30.41
N VAL A 158 -14.82 -1.14 31.17
CA VAL A 158 -14.32 -1.48 32.52
C VAL A 158 -15.05 -0.60 33.51
#